data_AF-A0AA91DB60-F1
#
_entry.id   AF-A0AA91DB60-F1
#
_cell.length_a   1.000
_cell.length_b   1.000
_cell.length_c   1.000
_cell.angle_alpha   90.00
_cell.angle_beta   90.00
_cell.angle_gamma   90.00
#
_symmetry.space_group_name_H-M   'P 1'
#
loop_
_entity.id
_entity.type
_entity.pdbx_description
1 polymer ?
#
loop_
_entity_poly.entity_id
_entity_poly.type
_entity_poly.pdbx_seq_one_letter_code
_entity_poly.pdbx_strand_id
1 'polypeptide(L)'
;MSEYLSTSALSEAVSSLKLVIENLALVENDVYRWKWIVIALHNSMQNIMVSALKQGNGFHSMRKDSYKRWIEAYNNNQTLPPIKLANFLELYKRIKKKCIMECYIDSRAYTPKQENTESVKKLDTIRNRFIHFELDVWSLEVAGMPKLCLHCMDVIRFLVFESGNILISDETQRVNLQNTVLQTIRMFEHLDT
;
A
#
# COMPACT_ATOMS: atom_id res chain seq x y z
N MET A 1 7.27 24.96 22.68
CA MET A 1 6.49 24.69 21.46
C MET A 1 6.20 23.20 21.44
N SER A 2 4.93 22.81 21.31
CA SER A 2 4.56 21.39 21.20
C SER A 2 4.87 20.91 19.79
N GLU A 3 5.68 19.86 19.67
CA GLU A 3 5.98 19.21 18.40
C GLU A 3 4.83 18.26 18.05
N TYR A 4 4.28 18.39 16.84
CA TYR A 4 3.19 17.53 16.35
C TYR A 4 3.67 16.77 15.11
N LEU A 5 3.47 15.45 15.11
CA LEU A 5 3.65 14.63 13.92
C LEU A 5 2.42 14.79 13.01
N SER A 6 2.61 15.45 11.87
CA SER A 6 1.60 15.55 10.81
C SER A 6 1.90 14.53 9.71
N THR A 7 0.88 13.81 9.23
CA THR A 7 1.05 12.81 8.19
C THR A 7 -0.14 12.70 7.23
N SER A 8 0.07 12.00 6.14
CA SER A 8 -0.82 11.77 5.01
C SER A 8 -0.56 10.39 4.43
N ALA A 9 -1.48 9.85 3.63
CA ALA A 9 -1.27 8.55 2.98
C ALA A 9 0.04 8.51 2.16
N LEU A 10 0.37 9.59 1.43
CA LEU A 10 1.60 9.62 0.64
C LEU A 10 2.86 9.71 1.50
N SER A 11 2.87 10.52 2.56
CA SER A 11 4.01 10.57 3.48
C SER A 11 4.21 9.25 4.23
N GLU A 12 3.13 8.59 4.64
CA GLU A 12 3.18 7.25 5.23
C GLU A 12 3.71 6.21 4.25
N ALA A 13 3.29 6.27 2.98
CA ALA A 13 3.78 5.36 1.95
C ALA A 13 5.28 5.48 1.74
N VAL A 14 5.78 6.72 1.62
CA VAL A 14 7.22 6.99 1.45
C VAL A 14 8.01 6.62 2.70
N SER A 15 7.55 7.03 3.88
CA SER A 15 8.20 6.71 5.15
C SER A 15 8.30 5.18 5.35
N SER A 16 7.25 4.45 5.00
CA SER A 16 7.25 2.99 5.08
C SER A 16 8.21 2.34 4.07
N LEU A 17 8.32 2.84 2.84
CA LEU A 17 9.33 2.33 1.90
C LEU A 17 10.75 2.64 2.34
N LYS A 18 10.99 3.80 2.97
CA LYS A 18 12.29 4.09 3.59
C LYS A 18 12.62 3.09 4.69
N LEU A 19 11.63 2.73 5.51
CA LEU A 19 11.80 1.67 6.51
C LEU A 19 12.09 0.30 5.87
N VAL A 20 11.48 -0.01 4.71
CA VAL A 20 11.84 -1.21 3.93
C VAL A 20 13.31 -1.16 3.53
N ILE A 21 13.75 -0.06 2.92
CA ILE A 21 15.15 0.16 2.49
C ILE A 21 16.13 -0.03 3.66
N GLU A 22 15.86 0.61 4.80
CA GLU A 22 16.69 0.51 6.01
C GLU A 22 16.80 -0.93 6.53
N ASN A 23 15.70 -1.68 6.53
CA ASN A 23 15.71 -3.06 6.99
C ASN A 23 16.31 -4.03 5.97
N LEU A 24 16.20 -3.75 4.66
CA LEU A 24 16.86 -4.54 3.61
C LEU A 24 18.38 -4.46 3.73
N ALA A 25 18.93 -3.30 4.08
CA ALA A 25 20.37 -3.15 4.32
C ALA A 25 20.91 -4.00 5.49
N LEU A 26 20.03 -4.51 6.34
CA LEU A 26 20.39 -5.26 7.55
C LEU A 26 19.97 -6.75 7.47
N VAL A 27 19.23 -7.15 6.44
CA VAL A 27 18.53 -8.44 6.41
C VAL A 27 19.46 -9.66 6.28
N GLU A 28 20.63 -9.48 5.65
CA GLU A 28 21.65 -10.52 5.54
C GLU A 28 22.27 -10.86 6.90
N ASN A 29 22.39 -9.87 7.79
CA ASN A 29 22.97 -10.02 9.12
C ASN A 29 21.91 -10.34 10.19
N ASP A 30 20.64 -10.02 9.92
CA ASP A 30 19.52 -10.18 10.85
C ASP A 30 18.25 -10.58 10.09
N VAL A 31 17.98 -11.88 10.06
CA VAL A 31 16.79 -12.45 9.39
C VAL A 31 15.47 -11.91 9.96
N TYR A 32 15.45 -11.44 11.22
CA TYR A 32 14.25 -10.91 11.85
C TYR A 32 13.79 -9.61 11.19
N ARG A 33 14.66 -8.93 10.43
CA ARG A 33 14.33 -7.73 9.63
C ARG A 33 13.22 -7.98 8.60
N TRP A 34 13.05 -9.22 8.13
CA TRP A 34 11.94 -9.59 7.25
C TRP A 34 10.55 -9.29 7.85
N LYS A 35 10.40 -9.38 9.18
CA LYS A 35 9.16 -8.97 9.85
C LYS A 35 8.83 -7.51 9.56
N TRP A 36 9.81 -6.62 9.73
CA TRP A 36 9.63 -5.19 9.55
C TRP A 36 9.49 -4.82 8.08
N ILE A 37 10.23 -5.49 7.19
CA ILE A 37 10.06 -5.34 5.73
C ILE A 37 8.62 -5.66 5.32
N VAL A 38 8.06 -6.77 5.79
CA VAL A 38 6.68 -7.18 5.46
C VAL A 38 5.66 -6.17 5.96
N ILE A 39 5.77 -5.75 7.23
CA ILE A 39 4.84 -4.80 7.84
C ILE A 39 4.90 -3.45 7.10
N ALA A 40 6.11 -2.95 6.85
CA ALA A 40 6.32 -1.67 6.21
C ALA A 40 5.89 -1.68 4.72
N LEU A 41 6.23 -2.74 3.98
CA LEU A 41 5.81 -2.90 2.59
C LEU A 41 4.28 -2.96 2.46
N HIS A 42 3.63 -3.72 3.34
CA HIS A 42 2.17 -3.78 3.40
C HIS A 42 1.55 -2.40 3.69
N ASN A 43 2.07 -1.68 4.70
CA ASN A 43 1.59 -0.34 5.03
C ASN A 43 1.77 0.63 3.85
N SER A 44 2.92 0.58 3.17
CA SER A 44 3.16 1.40 1.98
C SER A 44 2.18 1.08 0.87
N MET A 45 2.05 -0.20 0.51
CA MET A 45 1.13 -0.64 -0.54
C MET A 45 -0.31 -0.23 -0.24
N GLN A 46 -0.76 -0.37 1.01
CA GLN A 46 -2.09 0.06 1.42
C GLN A 46 -2.29 1.56 1.19
N ASN A 47 -1.36 2.40 1.64
CA ASN A 47 -1.44 3.84 1.51
C ASN A 47 -1.37 4.33 0.05
N ILE A 48 -0.62 3.63 -0.81
CA ILE A 48 -0.58 3.91 -2.25
C ILE A 48 -1.90 3.53 -2.92
N MET A 49 -2.50 2.38 -2.57
CA MET A 49 -3.84 2.01 -3.04
C MET A 49 -4.90 3.01 -2.57
N VAL A 50 -4.84 3.48 -1.32
CA VAL A 50 -5.74 4.51 -0.80
C VAL A 50 -5.60 5.81 -1.61
N SER A 51 -4.37 6.24 -1.87
CA SER A 51 -4.10 7.45 -2.66
C SER A 51 -4.66 7.35 -4.08
N ALA A 52 -4.47 6.21 -4.75
CA ALA A 52 -5.01 5.97 -6.10
C ALA A 52 -6.54 5.87 -6.13
N LEU A 53 -7.17 5.39 -5.06
CA LEU A 53 -8.63 5.30 -4.92
C LEU A 53 -9.26 6.58 -4.35
N LYS A 54 -8.46 7.60 -3.97
CA LYS A 54 -8.99 8.81 -3.34
C LYS A 54 -9.82 9.63 -4.31
N GLN A 55 -9.32 9.86 -5.53
CA GLN A 55 -10.06 10.54 -6.62
C GLN A 55 -10.86 11.79 -6.16
N GLY A 56 -10.26 12.59 -5.28
CA GLY A 56 -10.88 13.79 -4.69
C GLY A 56 -11.74 13.54 -3.44
N ASN A 57 -12.60 12.52 -3.41
CA ASN A 57 -13.61 12.33 -2.34
C ASN A 57 -13.31 11.21 -1.32
N GLY A 58 -12.43 10.27 -1.64
CA GLY A 58 -12.05 9.14 -0.76
C GLY A 58 -13.06 8.00 -0.71
N PHE A 59 -14.22 8.08 -1.37
CA PHE A 59 -15.29 7.08 -1.24
C PHE A 59 -14.89 5.71 -1.76
N HIS A 60 -14.07 5.65 -2.82
CA HIS A 60 -13.61 4.38 -3.37
C HIS A 60 -12.59 3.65 -2.48
N SER A 61 -12.05 4.28 -1.43
CA SER A 61 -11.24 3.59 -0.42
C SER A 61 -12.05 3.15 0.82
N MET A 62 -13.31 3.60 0.96
CA MET A 62 -14.14 3.33 2.14
C MET A 62 -14.73 1.90 2.15
N ARG A 63 -14.96 1.39 3.36
CA ARG A 63 -15.77 0.18 3.57
C ARG A 63 -17.22 0.46 3.10
N LYS A 64 -17.86 -0.53 2.46
CA LYS A 64 -19.17 -0.33 1.81
C LYS A 64 -20.27 0.12 2.77
N ASP A 65 -20.33 -0.46 3.95
CA ASP A 65 -21.25 -0.09 5.02
C ASP A 65 -20.95 1.31 5.58
N SER A 66 -19.67 1.66 5.72
CA SER A 66 -19.26 3.00 6.14
C SER A 66 -19.67 4.05 5.11
N TYR A 67 -19.51 3.76 3.81
CA TYR A 67 -19.95 4.62 2.73
C TYR A 67 -21.48 4.83 2.76
N LYS A 68 -22.26 3.74 2.87
CA LYS A 68 -23.72 3.83 2.95
C LYS A 68 -24.20 4.70 4.10
N ARG A 69 -23.67 4.46 5.31
CA ARG A 69 -24.00 5.26 6.51
C ARG A 69 -23.61 6.73 6.35
N TRP A 70 -22.48 6.99 5.70
CA TRP A 70 -22.02 8.35 5.48
C TRP A 70 -22.94 9.11 4.52
N ILE A 71 -23.32 8.48 3.39
CA ILE A 71 -24.25 9.07 2.40
C ILE A 71 -25.64 9.29 3.01
N GLU A 72 -26.14 8.34 3.80
CA GLU A 72 -27.42 8.46 4.49
C GLU A 72 -27.42 9.65 5.48
N ALA A 73 -26.38 9.75 6.31
CA ALA A 73 -26.24 10.87 7.23
C ALA A 73 -26.12 12.22 6.50
N TYR A 74 -25.37 12.26 5.39
CA TYR A 74 -25.23 13.45 4.55
C TYR A 74 -26.57 13.89 3.96
N ASN A 75 -27.33 12.97 3.36
CA ASN A 75 -28.63 13.26 2.75
C ASN A 75 -29.67 13.73 3.79
N ASN A 76 -29.56 13.24 5.03
CA ASN A 76 -30.47 13.58 6.12
C ASN A 76 -30.01 14.80 6.96
N ASN A 77 -28.93 15.50 6.55
CA ASN A 77 -28.31 16.59 7.31
C ASN A 77 -27.97 16.23 8.77
N GLN A 78 -27.54 14.98 8.98
CA GLN A 78 -27.15 14.45 10.30
C GLN A 78 -25.63 14.54 10.50
N THR A 79 -25.19 14.34 11.74
CA THR A 79 -23.76 14.26 12.06
C THR A 79 -23.09 13.13 11.27
N LEU A 80 -22.04 13.48 10.53
CA LEU A 80 -21.33 12.54 9.67
C LEU A 80 -20.60 11.48 10.51
N PRO A 81 -20.80 10.18 10.22
CA PRO A 81 -20.14 9.12 10.96
C PRO A 81 -18.65 9.05 10.61
N PRO A 82 -17.82 8.46 11.48
CA PRO A 82 -16.41 8.24 11.19
C PRO A 82 -16.23 7.33 9.97
N ILE A 83 -15.28 7.70 9.12
CA ILE A 83 -14.91 6.97 7.91
C ILE A 83 -14.12 5.72 8.30
N LYS A 84 -14.51 4.55 7.75
CA LYS A 84 -13.76 3.30 7.88
C LYS A 84 -13.19 2.88 6.55
N LEU A 85 -11.90 2.58 6.52
CA LEU A 85 -11.19 2.10 5.34
C LEU A 85 -11.64 0.68 4.97
N ALA A 86 -11.69 0.38 3.67
CA ALA A 86 -11.85 -0.99 3.20
C ALA A 86 -10.62 -1.85 3.60
N ASN A 87 -10.81 -3.15 3.77
CA ASN A 87 -9.68 -4.03 4.06
C ASN A 87 -8.69 -4.08 2.88
N PHE A 88 -7.46 -4.51 3.17
CA PHE A 88 -6.35 -4.50 2.22
C PHE A 88 -6.68 -5.21 0.89
N LEU A 89 -7.25 -6.42 0.96
CA LEU A 89 -7.58 -7.20 -0.24
C LEU A 89 -8.76 -6.62 -1.03
N GLU A 90 -9.69 -5.93 -0.37
CA GLU A 90 -10.77 -5.20 -1.05
C GLU A 90 -10.22 -3.95 -1.75
N LEU A 91 -9.26 -3.22 -1.16
CA LEU A 91 -8.54 -2.14 -1.86
C LEU A 91 -7.83 -2.69 -3.10
N TYR A 92 -7.11 -3.80 -2.96
CA TYR A 92 -6.45 -4.47 -4.08
C TYR A 92 -7.45 -4.92 -5.16
N LYS A 93 -8.64 -5.39 -4.77
CA LYS A 93 -9.71 -5.72 -5.71
C LYS A 93 -10.20 -4.49 -6.48
N ARG A 94 -10.25 -3.32 -5.85
CA ARG A 94 -10.77 -2.09 -6.45
C ARG A 94 -9.81 -1.47 -7.46
N ILE A 95 -8.50 -1.50 -7.22
CA ILE A 95 -7.51 -0.98 -8.18
C ILE A 95 -7.48 -1.73 -9.52
N LYS A 96 -8.13 -2.90 -9.59
CA LYS A 96 -8.27 -3.71 -10.81
C LYS A 96 -9.54 -3.38 -11.61
N LYS A 97 -10.45 -2.58 -11.05
CA LYS A 97 -11.75 -2.29 -11.67
C LYS A 97 -11.64 -1.06 -12.55
N LYS A 98 -11.87 -1.22 -13.86
CA LYS A 98 -11.94 -0.13 -14.82
C LYS A 98 -12.95 0.95 -14.44
N CYS A 99 -14.16 0.55 -14.04
CA CYS A 99 -15.22 1.47 -13.60
C CYS A 99 -14.88 2.30 -12.35
N ILE A 100 -13.81 1.95 -11.63
CA ILE A 100 -13.30 2.74 -10.50
C ILE A 100 -12.06 3.52 -10.93
N MET A 101 -11.12 2.87 -11.62
CA MET A 101 -9.80 3.44 -11.86
C MET A 101 -9.70 4.31 -13.11
N GLU A 102 -10.52 4.08 -14.13
CA GLU A 102 -10.48 4.83 -15.40
C GLU A 102 -11.39 6.08 -15.28
N CYS A 103 -11.07 6.95 -14.32
CA CYS A 103 -11.86 8.15 -13.96
C CYS A 103 -11.32 9.48 -14.55
N TYR A 104 -10.06 9.50 -14.99
CA TYR A 104 -9.40 10.61 -15.67
C TYR A 104 -8.97 10.23 -17.10
N ILE A 105 -8.70 11.23 -17.94
CA ILE A 105 -8.39 11.06 -19.37
C ILE A 105 -7.28 10.02 -19.63
N ASP A 106 -6.21 10.05 -18.82
CA ASP A 106 -5.06 9.15 -18.96
C ASP A 106 -4.96 8.07 -17.86
N SER A 107 -6.04 7.87 -17.11
CA SER A 107 -6.02 6.91 -16.00
C SER A 107 -6.22 5.47 -16.45
N ARG A 108 -5.61 4.52 -15.71
CA ARG A 108 -5.62 3.09 -16.06
C ARG A 108 -5.87 2.21 -14.84
N ALA A 109 -6.68 1.17 -15.03
CA ALA A 109 -6.83 0.11 -14.05
C ALA A 109 -5.63 -0.85 -14.04
N TYR A 110 -5.29 -1.36 -12.86
CA TYR A 110 -4.23 -2.36 -12.73
C TYR A 110 -4.65 -3.69 -13.38
N THR A 111 -3.84 -4.18 -14.30
CA THR A 111 -4.03 -5.51 -14.91
C THR A 111 -3.18 -6.52 -14.16
N PRO A 112 -3.78 -7.45 -13.39
CA PRO A 112 -3.02 -8.35 -12.53
C PRO A 112 -2.34 -9.46 -13.35
N LYS A 113 -1.06 -9.72 -13.04
CA LYS A 113 -0.45 -11.02 -13.28
C LYS A 113 -0.87 -11.98 -12.16
N GLN A 114 -0.96 -13.28 -12.45
CA GLN A 114 -1.34 -14.30 -11.46
C GLN A 114 -0.38 -14.26 -10.26
N GLU A 115 0.93 -14.25 -10.52
CA GLU A 115 2.00 -14.21 -9.53
C GLU A 115 1.88 -12.99 -8.60
N ASN A 116 1.53 -11.82 -9.14
CA ASN A 116 1.32 -10.61 -8.36
C ASN A 116 0.11 -10.74 -7.42
N THR A 117 -0.97 -11.38 -7.89
CA THR A 117 -2.15 -11.60 -7.05
C THR A 117 -1.84 -12.56 -5.89
N GLU A 118 -1.06 -13.61 -6.15
CA GLU A 118 -0.66 -14.58 -5.13
C GLU A 118 0.28 -13.95 -4.09
N SER A 119 1.29 -13.21 -4.53
CA SER A 119 2.21 -12.50 -3.63
C SER A 119 1.50 -11.47 -2.75
N VAL A 120 0.57 -10.68 -3.30
CA VAL A 120 -0.18 -9.69 -2.52
C VAL A 120 -1.05 -10.35 -1.44
N LYS A 121 -1.69 -11.48 -1.75
CA LYS A 121 -2.44 -12.25 -0.75
C LYS A 121 -1.51 -12.82 0.32
N LYS A 122 -0.35 -13.36 -0.09
CA LYS A 122 0.63 -13.93 0.82
C LYS A 122 1.22 -12.84 1.73
N LEU A 123 1.51 -11.65 1.21
CA LEU A 123 1.93 -10.48 1.98
C LEU A 123 0.92 -10.11 3.07
N ASP A 124 -0.37 -10.02 2.75
CA ASP A 124 -1.41 -9.71 3.73
C ASP A 124 -1.51 -10.79 4.83
N THR A 125 -1.46 -12.07 4.46
CA THR A 125 -1.47 -13.18 5.42
C THR A 125 -0.26 -13.15 6.36
N ILE A 126 0.95 -13.00 5.80
CA ILE A 126 2.20 -12.94 6.58
C ILE A 126 2.17 -11.71 7.51
N ARG A 127 1.75 -10.54 7.02
CA ARG A 127 1.61 -9.33 7.83
C ARG A 127 0.62 -9.53 8.96
N ASN A 128 -0.56 -10.09 8.68
CA ASN A 128 -1.57 -10.34 9.72
C ASN A 128 -1.04 -11.29 10.79
N ARG A 129 -0.28 -12.33 10.41
CA ARG A 129 0.39 -13.22 11.38
C ARG A 129 1.41 -12.50 12.26
N PHE A 130 2.21 -11.60 11.70
CA PHE A 130 3.18 -10.82 12.49
C PHE A 130 2.53 -9.83 13.47
N ILE A 131 1.30 -9.38 13.21
CA ILE A 131 0.58 -8.42 14.05
C ILE A 131 -0.32 -9.14 15.08
N HIS A 132 -0.99 -10.19 14.65
CA HIS A 132 -1.93 -10.97 15.45
C HIS A 132 -1.31 -12.34 15.76
N PHE A 133 -0.35 -12.37 16.68
CA PHE A 133 0.22 -13.63 17.16
C PHE A 133 -0.87 -14.42 17.90
N GLU A 134 -1.29 -15.54 17.31
CA GLU A 134 -2.32 -16.42 17.89
C GLU A 134 -1.73 -17.59 18.71
N LEU A 135 -0.50 -18.04 18.39
CA LEU A 135 0.23 -19.14 19.05
C LEU A 135 1.75 -18.84 19.11
N ASP A 136 2.45 -19.49 20.05
CA ASP A 136 3.80 -19.07 20.51
C ASP A 136 4.98 -19.35 19.57
N VAL A 137 4.80 -20.06 18.44
CA VAL A 137 5.90 -20.26 17.48
C VAL A 137 5.39 -20.27 16.04
N TRP A 138 6.01 -19.47 15.19
CA TRP A 138 5.78 -19.44 13.75
C TRP A 138 7.09 -19.22 13.00
N SER A 139 7.33 -20.01 11.96
CA SER A 139 8.48 -19.87 11.07
C SER A 139 8.04 -19.34 9.70
N LEU A 140 8.81 -18.41 9.15
CA LEU A 140 8.65 -17.89 7.79
C LEU A 140 9.81 -18.39 6.92
N GLU A 141 9.49 -18.96 5.77
CA GLU A 141 10.48 -19.24 4.74
C GLU A 141 10.91 -17.93 4.07
N VAL A 142 12.20 -17.59 4.18
CA VAL A 142 12.74 -16.30 3.71
C VAL A 142 13.29 -16.33 2.29
N ALA A 143 13.63 -17.51 1.75
CA ALA A 143 14.25 -17.64 0.43
C ALA A 143 13.38 -17.05 -0.70
N GLY A 144 12.05 -17.18 -0.62
CA GLY A 144 11.13 -16.62 -1.61
C GLY A 144 10.66 -15.19 -1.31
N MET A 145 11.19 -14.53 -0.28
CA MET A 145 10.71 -13.21 0.15
C MET A 145 11.10 -12.07 -0.79
N PRO A 146 12.32 -11.98 -1.35
CA PRO A 146 12.66 -10.96 -2.33
C PRO A 146 11.71 -10.95 -3.53
N LYS A 147 11.53 -12.09 -4.21
CA LYS A 147 10.57 -12.26 -5.30
C LYS A 147 9.12 -11.90 -4.93
N LEU A 148 8.65 -12.34 -3.75
CA LEU A 148 7.32 -11.98 -3.26
C LEU A 148 7.17 -10.46 -3.13
N CYS A 149 8.17 -9.78 -2.57
CA CYS A 149 8.17 -8.34 -2.40
C CYS A 149 8.26 -7.61 -3.75
N LEU A 150 9.06 -8.10 -4.71
CA LEU A 150 9.12 -7.55 -6.08
C LEU A 150 7.76 -7.57 -6.76
N HIS A 151 7.02 -8.69 -6.67
CA HIS A 151 5.66 -8.77 -7.21
C HIS A 151 4.70 -7.74 -6.57
N CYS A 152 4.90 -7.38 -5.30
CA CYS A 152 4.12 -6.32 -4.65
C CYS A 152 4.60 -4.94 -5.10
N MET A 153 5.91 -4.75 -5.27
CA MET A 153 6.50 -3.52 -5.81
C MET A 153 6.08 -3.25 -7.25
N ASP A 154 5.84 -4.28 -8.07
CA ASP A 154 5.25 -4.14 -9.41
C ASP A 154 3.89 -3.44 -9.37
N VAL A 155 3.04 -3.78 -8.38
CA VAL A 155 1.75 -3.13 -8.17
C VAL A 155 1.95 -1.68 -7.77
N ILE A 156 2.85 -1.43 -6.81
CA ILE A 156 3.18 -0.08 -6.34
C ILE A 156 3.71 0.79 -7.50
N ARG A 157 4.65 0.26 -8.28
CA ARG A 157 5.24 0.92 -9.46
C ARG A 157 4.15 1.29 -10.45
N PHE A 158 3.27 0.36 -10.82
CA PHE A 158 2.15 0.67 -11.71
C PHE A 158 1.29 1.81 -11.15
N LEU A 159 0.92 1.75 -9.86
CA LEU A 159 0.07 2.79 -9.26
C LEU A 159 0.73 4.17 -9.28
N VAL A 160 2.03 4.23 -9.01
CA VAL A 160 2.79 5.49 -8.94
C VAL A 160 3.10 6.08 -10.32
N PHE A 161 3.43 5.24 -11.30
CA PHE A 161 3.95 5.71 -12.60
C PHE A 161 2.94 5.61 -13.75
N GLU A 162 2.00 4.66 -13.72
CA GLU A 162 1.19 4.29 -14.89
C GLU A 162 -0.32 4.47 -14.67
N SER A 163 -0.80 4.52 -13.41
CA SER A 163 -2.25 4.57 -13.14
C SER A 163 -2.91 5.91 -13.44
N GLY A 164 -2.17 7.01 -13.42
CA GLY A 164 -2.70 8.37 -13.59
C GLY A 164 -3.62 8.86 -12.45
N ASN A 165 -3.80 8.09 -11.37
CA ASN A 165 -4.82 8.38 -10.34
C ASN A 165 -4.28 9.07 -9.08
N ILE A 166 -2.97 9.08 -8.88
CA ILE A 166 -2.34 9.72 -7.72
C ILE A 166 -2.04 11.17 -8.08
N LEU A 167 -2.92 12.08 -7.65
CA LEU A 167 -2.75 13.51 -7.86
C LEU A 167 -1.84 14.09 -6.77
N ILE A 168 -0.61 14.41 -7.15
CA ILE A 168 0.39 15.06 -6.29
C ILE A 168 0.64 16.47 -6.81
N SER A 169 0.30 17.49 -6.01
CA SER A 169 0.52 18.90 -6.37
C SER A 169 1.96 19.37 -6.13
N ASP A 170 2.61 18.83 -5.10
CA ASP A 170 4.01 19.14 -4.79
C ASP A 170 4.95 18.24 -5.58
N GLU A 171 5.72 18.85 -6.49
CA GLU A 171 6.70 18.16 -7.31
C GLU A 171 7.81 17.50 -6.48
N THR A 172 8.18 18.11 -5.34
CA THR A 172 9.20 17.55 -4.44
C THR A 172 8.72 16.23 -3.84
N GLN A 173 7.47 16.19 -3.36
CA GLN A 173 6.84 14.97 -2.86
C GLN A 173 6.73 13.90 -3.95
N ARG A 174 6.40 14.29 -5.19
CA ARG A 174 6.30 13.38 -6.33
C ARG A 174 7.65 12.72 -6.66
N VAL A 175 8.69 13.52 -6.83
CA VAL A 175 10.05 13.03 -7.11
C VAL A 175 10.55 12.14 -5.98
N ASN A 176 10.33 12.53 -4.71
CA ASN A 176 10.70 11.72 -3.56
C ASN A 176 10.00 10.35 -3.55
N LEU A 177 8.69 10.31 -3.82
CA LEU A 177 7.94 9.04 -3.94
C LEU A 177 8.51 8.16 -5.05
N GLN A 178 8.69 8.71 -6.25
CA GLN A 178 9.18 7.98 -7.41
C GLN A 178 10.59 7.42 -7.16
N ASN A 179 11.50 8.24 -6.64
CA ASN A 179 12.86 7.80 -6.30
C ASN A 179 12.86 6.71 -5.23
N THR A 180 12.04 6.85 -4.19
CA THR A 180 11.95 5.86 -3.12
C THR A 180 11.43 4.51 -3.65
N VAL A 181 10.43 4.53 -4.54
CA VAL A 181 9.91 3.31 -5.18
C VAL A 181 11.01 2.63 -6.02
N LEU A 182 11.70 3.39 -6.87
CA LEU A 182 12.75 2.85 -7.73
C LEU A 182 13.94 2.31 -6.93
N GLN A 183 14.35 3.01 -5.87
CA GLN A 183 15.40 2.54 -4.97
C GLN A 183 15.00 1.23 -4.27
N THR A 184 13.77 1.14 -3.78
CA THR A 184 13.26 -0.08 -3.12
C THR A 184 13.27 -1.28 -4.07
N ILE A 185 12.86 -1.09 -5.33
CA ILE A 185 12.90 -2.14 -6.36
C ILE A 185 14.33 -2.65 -6.56
N ARG A 186 15.28 -1.73 -6.78
CA ARG A 186 16.70 -2.09 -6.99
C ARG A 186 17.28 -2.89 -5.83
N MET A 187 16.91 -2.56 -4.60
CA MET A 187 17.38 -3.30 -3.41
C MET A 187 16.82 -4.72 -3.35
N PHE A 188 15.55 -4.91 -3.70
CA PHE A 188 15.00 -6.26 -3.79
C PHE A 188 15.58 -7.07 -4.95
N GLU A 189 15.82 -6.45 -6.11
CA GLU A 189 16.48 -7.11 -7.26
C GLU A 189 17.88 -7.62 -6.89
N HIS A 190 18.63 -6.85 -6.09
CA HIS A 190 19.96 -7.27 -5.61
C HIS A 190 19.93 -8.49 -4.67
N LEU A 191 18.82 -8.70 -3.95
CA LEU A 191 18.65 -9.85 -3.05
C LEU A 191 18.02 -11.08 -3.72
N ASP A 192 17.49 -10.93 -4.94
CA ASP A 192 16.89 -12.02 -5.71
C ASP A 192 17.88 -12.69 -6.69
N THR A 193 19.08 -12.11 -6.84
CA THR A 193 20.22 -12.67 -7.61
C THR A 193 21.05 -13.64 -6.79
#